data_AF-A0AAF1C3X7-F1
#
_entry.id   AF-A0AAF1C3X7-F1
#
_cell.length_a   1.000
_cell.length_b   1.000
_cell.length_c   1.000
_cell.angle_alpha   90.00
_cell.angle_beta   90.00
_cell.angle_gamma   90.00
#
_symmetry.space_group_name_H-M   'P 1'
#
loop_
_entity.id
_entity.type
_entity.pdbx_description
1 polymer ?
#
loop_
_entity_poly.entity_id
_entity_poly.type
_entity_poly.pdbx_seq_one_letter_code
_entity_poly.pdbx_strand_id
1 'polypeptide(L)'
;MATSVNGWPLVPAGSPQLVQLPGVPTGPVALAGPVATLLGYVATEFHARVEAITSTNSHRPGAKIGSTGWYSNHASATAVDLNGGRHPQFRRGTFTGPQVAQIRTILAATKVIDWGGDWDDASVDEMHFEIRPSTTAQQVADAASTLNQEDDMTPTQAAQLTAILDLLTPGVAGVKFDGDIFKRLTRIEDTAVRTRADVATVHDSVLRQK
;
A
#
# COMPACT_ATOMS: atom_id res chain seq x y z
N MET A 1 -4.99 22.74 -21.46
CA MET A 1 -6.00 21.91 -20.77
C MET A 1 -6.16 22.44 -19.37
N ALA A 2 -7.37 22.41 -18.80
CA ALA A 2 -7.56 22.77 -17.39
C ALA A 2 -6.83 21.78 -16.48
N THR A 3 -6.39 22.24 -15.31
CA THR A 3 -5.67 21.43 -14.32
C THR A 3 -6.34 21.54 -12.95
N SER A 4 -6.18 20.50 -12.13
CA SER A 4 -6.50 20.55 -10.70
C SER A 4 -5.50 21.42 -9.94
N VAL A 5 -5.77 21.72 -8.67
CA VAL A 5 -4.91 22.56 -7.83
C VAL A 5 -3.49 22.01 -7.65
N ASN A 6 -3.28 20.69 -7.71
CA ASN A 6 -1.93 20.10 -7.72
C ASN A 6 -1.23 20.13 -9.08
N GLY A 7 -1.85 20.71 -10.12
CA GLY A 7 -1.25 20.91 -11.45
C GLY A 7 -1.47 19.77 -12.45
N TRP A 8 -2.20 18.70 -12.08
CA TRP A 8 -2.48 17.59 -12.99
C TRP A 8 -3.63 17.89 -13.96
N PRO A 9 -3.55 17.46 -15.23
CA PRO A 9 -4.66 17.61 -16.18
C PRO A 9 -5.95 16.96 -15.67
N LEU A 10 -7.08 17.62 -15.89
CA LEU A 10 -8.38 17.03 -15.56
C LEU A 10 -8.64 15.79 -16.41
N VAL A 11 -9.28 14.80 -15.78
CA VAL A 11 -9.64 13.53 -16.43
C VAL A 11 -11.17 13.48 -16.56
N PRO A 12 -11.72 13.24 -17.77
CA PRO A 12 -13.16 13.10 -17.93
C PRO A 12 -13.66 11.74 -17.43
N ALA A 13 -14.95 11.68 -17.09
CA ALA A 13 -15.63 10.42 -16.76
C ALA A 13 -15.44 9.38 -17.88
N GLY A 14 -15.15 8.13 -17.52
CA GLY A 14 -14.98 7.04 -18.49
C GLY A 14 -13.69 7.12 -19.32
N SER A 15 -12.75 8.00 -18.98
CA SER A 15 -11.44 8.03 -19.63
C SER A 15 -10.73 6.67 -19.52
N PRO A 16 -10.09 6.16 -20.60
CA PRO A 16 -9.28 4.94 -20.55
C PRO A 16 -8.03 5.06 -19.68
N GLN A 17 -7.71 6.29 -19.21
CA GLN A 17 -6.62 6.55 -18.28
C GLN A 17 -7.01 6.28 -16.82
N LEU A 18 -8.28 5.95 -16.55
CA LEU A 18 -8.76 5.64 -15.22
C LEU A 18 -8.68 4.13 -14.96
N VAL A 19 -8.16 3.76 -13.79
CA VAL A 19 -8.09 2.38 -13.34
C VAL A 19 -8.68 2.24 -11.95
N GLN A 20 -9.35 1.13 -11.71
CA GLN A 20 -9.73 0.73 -10.36
C GLN A 20 -8.48 0.25 -9.61
N LEU A 21 -8.29 0.69 -8.38
CA LEU A 21 -7.18 0.24 -7.53
C LEU A 21 -7.45 -1.22 -7.11
N PRO A 22 -6.61 -2.19 -7.56
CA PRO A 22 -6.83 -3.59 -7.27
C PRO A 22 -6.62 -3.90 -5.78
N GLY A 23 -7.44 -4.80 -5.22
CA GLY A 23 -7.33 -5.22 -3.83
C GLY A 23 -7.84 -4.22 -2.78
N VAL A 24 -8.20 -3.00 -3.18
CA VAL A 24 -8.76 -1.99 -2.28
C VAL A 24 -10.28 -2.14 -2.18
N PRO A 25 -10.87 -2.23 -0.97
CA PRO A 25 -12.32 -2.26 -0.80
C PRO A 25 -13.02 -1.10 -1.49
N THR A 26 -14.26 -1.34 -1.92
CA THR A 26 -15.12 -0.42 -2.70
C THR A 26 -14.58 0.02 -4.07
N GLY A 27 -13.36 -0.39 -4.45
CA GLY A 27 -12.80 -0.18 -5.77
C GLY A 27 -12.62 1.30 -6.15
N PRO A 28 -11.90 2.11 -5.37
CA PRO A 28 -11.61 3.49 -5.75
C PRO A 28 -10.87 3.56 -7.09
N VAL A 29 -11.09 4.66 -7.81
CA VAL A 29 -10.56 4.89 -9.15
C VAL A 29 -9.51 6.01 -9.13
N ALA A 30 -8.35 5.74 -9.74
CA ALA A 30 -7.23 6.67 -9.84
C ALA A 30 -6.74 6.80 -11.30
N LEU A 31 -5.90 7.80 -11.56
CA LEU A 31 -5.14 7.90 -12.80
C LEU A 31 -4.17 6.71 -12.90
N ALA A 32 -4.14 6.05 -14.04
CA ALA A 32 -3.30 4.88 -14.32
C ALA A 32 -1.80 5.16 -14.15
N GLY A 33 -1.02 4.08 -14.03
CA GLY A 33 0.44 4.15 -13.92
C GLY A 33 0.90 4.54 -12.51
N PRO A 34 1.97 5.34 -12.37
CA PRO A 34 2.57 5.66 -11.07
C PRO A 34 1.62 6.23 -10.02
N VAL A 35 0.61 7.02 -10.42
CA VAL A 35 -0.40 7.56 -9.51
C VAL A 35 -1.23 6.44 -8.88
N ALA A 36 -1.70 5.47 -9.69
CA ALA A 36 -2.42 4.31 -9.20
C ALA A 36 -1.56 3.44 -8.27
N THR A 37 -0.26 3.29 -8.55
CA THR A 37 0.67 2.58 -7.65
C THR A 37 0.73 3.24 -6.28
N LEU A 38 0.93 4.56 -6.23
CA LEU A 38 1.07 5.29 -4.97
C LEU A 38 -0.24 5.35 -4.18
N LEU A 39 -1.35 5.71 -4.82
CA LEU A 39 -2.66 5.76 -4.14
C LEU A 39 -3.17 4.36 -3.76
N GLY A 40 -2.84 3.35 -4.56
CA GLY A 40 -3.09 1.94 -4.26
C GLY A 40 -2.33 1.48 -3.03
N TYR A 41 -1.04 1.83 -2.92
CA TYR A 41 -0.24 1.58 -1.72
C TYR A 41 -0.84 2.26 -0.49
N VAL A 42 -1.17 3.56 -0.58
CA VAL A 42 -1.79 4.31 0.53
C VAL A 42 -3.06 3.61 1.01
N ALA A 43 -3.98 3.27 0.10
CA ALA A 43 -5.25 2.66 0.47
C ALA A 43 -5.07 1.23 1.03
N THR A 44 -4.16 0.44 0.47
CA THR A 44 -3.87 -0.93 0.94
C THR A 44 -3.29 -0.90 2.35
N GLU A 45 -2.29 -0.06 2.57
CA GLU A 45 -1.62 0.07 3.87
C GLU A 45 -2.52 0.72 4.92
N PHE A 46 -3.35 1.69 4.52
CA PHE A 46 -4.36 2.27 5.39
C PHE A 46 -5.34 1.19 5.85
N HIS A 47 -5.86 0.38 4.93
CA HIS A 47 -6.78 -0.71 5.24
C HIS A 47 -6.18 -1.71 6.24
N ALA A 48 -4.89 -2.04 6.06
CA ALA A 48 -4.20 -3.04 6.86
C ALA A 48 -3.75 -2.52 8.24
N ARG A 49 -3.31 -1.26 8.33
CA ARG A 49 -2.57 -0.76 9.51
C ARG A 49 -3.27 0.37 10.26
N VAL A 50 -4.16 1.13 9.60
CA VAL A 50 -4.83 2.29 10.20
C VAL A 50 -6.24 1.91 10.64
N GLU A 51 -7.09 1.53 9.69
CA GLU A 51 -8.41 0.93 9.93
C GLU A 51 -9.01 0.37 8.64
N ALA A 52 -9.96 -0.56 8.79
CA ALA A 52 -10.63 -1.16 7.65
C ALA A 52 -11.41 -0.12 6.83
N ILE A 53 -11.06 0.00 5.55
CA ILE A 53 -11.82 0.76 4.55
C ILE A 53 -13.21 0.14 4.37
N THR A 54 -14.24 0.94 4.61
CA THR A 54 -15.67 0.63 4.39
C THR A 54 -16.31 1.53 3.34
N SER A 55 -15.71 2.69 3.08
CA SER A 55 -16.13 3.60 2.02
C SER A 55 -14.95 4.36 1.44
N THR A 56 -15.03 4.68 0.15
CA THR A 56 -14.06 5.51 -0.55
C THR A 56 -14.77 6.54 -1.39
N ASN A 57 -14.14 7.70 -1.58
CA ASN A 57 -14.54 8.65 -2.60
C ASN A 57 -13.30 9.07 -3.40
N SER A 58 -13.27 8.78 -4.69
CA SER A 58 -12.07 8.87 -5.53
C SER A 58 -12.30 9.81 -6.72
N HIS A 59 -11.98 9.43 -7.95
CA HIS A 59 -12.19 10.31 -9.11
C HIS A 59 -13.60 10.95 -9.18
N ARG A 60 -13.65 12.29 -9.23
CA ARG A 60 -14.86 13.11 -9.36
C ARG A 60 -14.69 14.09 -10.54
N PRO A 61 -15.11 13.72 -11.76
CA PRO A 61 -14.95 14.54 -12.95
C PRO A 61 -15.50 15.96 -12.73
N GLY A 62 -14.68 16.99 -12.99
CA GLY A 62 -15.08 18.39 -12.88
C GLY A 62 -15.33 18.90 -11.45
N ALA A 63 -15.00 18.13 -10.41
CA ALA A 63 -15.14 18.57 -9.02
C ALA A 63 -14.34 19.86 -8.73
N LYS A 64 -14.96 20.76 -7.97
CA LYS A 64 -14.38 22.04 -7.55
C LYS A 64 -14.26 22.12 -6.03
N ILE A 65 -13.32 22.93 -5.55
CA ILE A 65 -13.11 23.17 -4.12
C ILE A 65 -14.08 24.25 -3.66
N GLY A 66 -15.14 23.85 -2.96
CA GLY A 66 -16.18 24.76 -2.45
C GLY A 66 -16.68 25.74 -3.53
N SER A 67 -16.73 27.02 -3.19
CA SER A 67 -17.11 28.11 -4.10
C SER A 67 -15.92 28.80 -4.79
N THR A 68 -14.69 28.28 -4.62
CA THR A 68 -13.46 28.97 -5.05
C THR A 68 -13.26 29.00 -6.57
N GLY A 69 -13.95 28.11 -7.30
CA GLY A 69 -13.81 27.95 -8.75
C GLY A 69 -12.66 27.03 -9.17
N TRP A 70 -11.70 26.73 -8.28
CA TRP A 70 -10.56 25.85 -8.55
C TRP A 70 -10.98 24.38 -8.58
N TYR A 71 -10.35 23.61 -9.47
CA TYR A 71 -10.60 22.19 -9.60
C TYR A 71 -9.89 21.37 -8.52
N SER A 72 -10.63 20.48 -7.87
CA SER A 72 -10.11 19.55 -6.88
C SER A 72 -9.21 18.49 -7.53
N ASN A 73 -8.28 17.92 -6.76
CA ASN A 73 -7.40 16.83 -7.22
C ASN A 73 -8.16 15.52 -7.49
N HIS A 74 -9.39 15.38 -7.00
CA HIS A 74 -10.29 14.30 -7.44
C HIS A 74 -10.67 14.43 -8.93
N ALA A 75 -10.69 15.64 -9.50
CA ALA A 75 -11.03 15.86 -10.90
C ALA A 75 -9.93 15.42 -11.87
N SER A 76 -8.69 15.27 -11.41
CA SER A 76 -7.57 14.68 -12.15
C SER A 76 -7.29 13.22 -11.78
N ALA A 77 -8.12 12.62 -10.90
CA ALA A 77 -7.94 11.27 -10.38
C ALA A 77 -6.59 11.06 -9.65
N THR A 78 -6.09 12.13 -9.00
CA THR A 78 -4.83 12.14 -8.24
C THR A 78 -5.05 12.27 -6.74
N ALA A 79 -6.26 11.99 -6.27
CA ALA A 79 -6.64 12.00 -4.86
C ALA A 79 -7.66 10.91 -4.52
N VAL A 80 -7.67 10.49 -3.25
CA VAL A 80 -8.61 9.53 -2.69
C VAL A 80 -9.01 9.94 -1.27
N ASP A 81 -10.30 9.83 -0.97
CA ASP A 81 -10.85 9.97 0.38
C ASP A 81 -11.15 8.57 0.93
N LEU A 82 -10.69 8.28 2.14
CA LEU A 82 -10.87 7.00 2.82
C LEU A 82 -11.77 7.18 4.05
N ASN A 83 -12.83 6.38 4.15
CA ASN A 83 -13.74 6.37 5.30
C ASN A 83 -14.31 7.75 5.69
N GLY A 84 -14.70 8.57 4.70
CA GLY A 84 -15.13 9.95 4.92
C GLY A 84 -16.31 10.17 5.89
N GLY A 85 -17.15 9.15 6.12
CA GLY A 85 -18.19 9.21 7.16
C GLY A 85 -17.63 9.18 8.59
N ARG A 86 -16.44 8.58 8.80
CA ARG A 86 -15.72 8.50 10.08
C ARG A 86 -14.77 9.69 10.26
N HIS A 87 -14.22 10.19 9.16
CA HIS A 87 -13.23 11.28 9.11
C HIS A 87 -13.71 12.46 8.26
N PRO A 88 -14.84 13.09 8.62
CA PRO A 88 -15.43 14.13 7.77
C PRO A 88 -14.55 15.38 7.70
N GLN A 89 -14.59 16.06 6.57
CA GLN A 89 -13.91 17.34 6.35
C GLN A 89 -14.25 18.36 7.45
N PHE A 90 -13.29 19.22 7.79
CA PHE A 90 -13.35 20.21 8.86
C PHE A 90 -13.46 19.62 10.28
N ARG A 91 -13.12 18.34 10.47
CA ARG A 91 -12.92 17.72 11.78
C ARG A 91 -11.49 17.27 11.93
N ARG A 92 -10.92 17.55 13.11
CA ARG A 92 -9.58 17.13 13.52
C ARG A 92 -9.67 16.12 14.66
N GLY A 93 -8.68 15.24 14.74
CA GLY A 93 -8.56 14.27 15.83
C GLY A 93 -9.57 13.13 15.69
N THR A 94 -9.98 12.84 14.46
CA THR A 94 -10.84 11.69 14.15
C THR A 94 -10.03 10.38 14.08
N PHE A 95 -8.71 10.47 13.96
CA PHE A 95 -7.78 9.36 14.16
C PHE A 95 -7.16 9.38 15.57
N THR A 96 -6.89 8.18 16.11
CA THR A 96 -6.10 8.02 17.32
C THR A 96 -4.60 8.28 17.05
N GLY A 97 -3.82 8.56 18.10
CA GLY A 97 -2.37 8.75 17.99
C GLY A 97 -1.64 7.59 17.27
N PRO A 98 -1.90 6.31 17.60
CA PRO A 98 -1.33 5.18 16.88
C PRO A 98 -1.72 5.12 15.39
N GLN A 99 -2.96 5.48 15.05
CA GLN A 99 -3.40 5.54 13.65
C GLN A 99 -2.67 6.64 12.88
N VAL A 100 -2.52 7.83 13.48
CA VAL A 100 -1.73 8.91 12.89
C VAL A 100 -0.28 8.46 12.68
N ALA A 101 0.32 7.74 13.63
CA ALA A 101 1.68 7.21 13.46
C ALA A 101 1.80 6.27 12.25
N GLN A 102 0.81 5.40 12.03
CA GLN A 102 0.77 4.53 10.84
C GLN A 102 0.58 5.34 9.55
N ILE A 103 -0.28 6.37 9.56
CA ILE A 103 -0.40 7.30 8.44
C ILE A 103 0.95 7.95 8.12
N ARG A 104 1.73 8.37 9.13
CA ARG A 104 3.08 8.92 8.91
C ARG A 104 4.03 7.92 8.26
N THR A 105 4.00 6.66 8.68
CA THR A 105 4.80 5.59 8.06
C THR A 105 4.45 5.44 6.58
N ILE A 106 3.16 5.44 6.23
CA ILE A 106 2.69 5.34 4.83
C ILE A 106 3.16 6.55 4.00
N LEU A 107 3.03 7.77 4.54
CA LEU A 107 3.48 8.98 3.85
C LEU A 107 4.99 9.01 3.63
N ALA A 108 5.77 8.51 4.59
CA ALA A 108 7.23 8.43 4.47
C ALA A 108 7.68 7.48 3.35
N ALA A 109 6.95 6.38 3.12
CA ALA A 109 7.24 5.44 2.03
C ALA A 109 6.93 6.05 0.66
N THR A 110 5.81 6.76 0.54
CA THR A 110 5.37 7.35 -0.75
C THR A 110 6.13 8.62 -1.11
N LYS A 111 6.56 9.43 -0.14
CA LYS A 111 7.32 10.69 -0.28
C LYS A 111 6.64 11.81 -1.05
N VAL A 112 5.69 11.53 -1.93
CA VAL A 112 5.01 12.49 -2.83
C VAL A 112 3.50 12.58 -2.60
N ILE A 113 3.00 11.91 -1.56
CA ILE A 113 1.61 12.04 -1.12
C ILE A 113 1.56 13.02 0.06
N ASP A 114 0.57 13.90 0.02
CA ASP A 114 0.17 14.72 1.16
C ASP A 114 -1.13 14.17 1.78
N TRP A 115 -1.30 14.43 3.07
CA TRP A 115 -2.48 14.07 3.83
C TRP A 115 -3.20 15.33 4.30
N GLY A 116 -4.51 15.41 4.04
CA GLY A 116 -5.32 16.58 4.39
C GLY A 116 -5.46 16.82 5.90
N GLY A 117 -5.10 15.86 6.74
CA GLY A 117 -5.00 16.04 8.19
C GLY A 117 -3.91 17.03 8.63
N ASP A 118 -2.94 17.32 7.76
CA ASP A 118 -1.86 18.29 8.01
C ASP A 118 -2.25 19.73 7.70
N TRP A 119 -3.37 19.93 7.01
CA TRP A 119 -3.84 21.28 6.69
C TRP A 119 -4.38 22.00 7.92
N ASP A 120 -4.42 23.32 7.86
CA ASP A 120 -4.96 24.17 8.92
C ASP A 120 -6.44 23.84 9.20
N ASP A 121 -6.92 24.20 10.39
CA ASP A 121 -8.28 23.87 10.84
C ASP A 121 -9.39 24.38 9.89
N ALA A 122 -9.14 25.49 9.18
CA ALA A 122 -10.07 26.04 8.21
C ALA A 122 -10.23 25.17 6.95
N SER A 123 -9.33 24.22 6.70
CA SER A 123 -9.31 23.34 5.53
C SER A 123 -9.03 21.88 5.86
N VAL A 124 -8.88 21.50 7.13
CA VAL A 124 -8.49 20.15 7.55
C VAL A 124 -9.40 19.08 6.94
N ASP A 125 -8.79 18.03 6.40
CA ASP A 125 -9.50 16.95 5.71
C ASP A 125 -8.83 15.59 5.99
N GLU A 126 -9.11 15.01 7.17
CA GLU A 126 -8.41 13.81 7.64
C GLU A 126 -8.69 12.57 6.77
N MET A 127 -9.79 12.52 6.00
CA MET A 127 -10.03 11.42 5.04
C MET A 127 -9.15 11.50 3.78
N HIS A 128 -8.56 12.66 3.49
CA HIS A 128 -8.08 13.00 2.16
C HIS A 128 -6.57 12.74 1.96
N PHE A 129 -6.23 12.06 0.86
CA PHE A 129 -4.86 11.82 0.42
C PHE A 129 -4.69 12.20 -1.05
N GLU A 130 -3.62 12.92 -1.38
CA GLU A 130 -3.40 13.42 -2.75
C GLU A 130 -1.93 13.43 -3.17
N ILE A 131 -1.68 13.40 -4.47
CA ILE A 131 -0.37 13.76 -5.02
C ILE A 131 -0.07 15.22 -4.65
N ARG A 132 1.04 15.44 -3.95
CA ARG A 132 1.49 16.75 -3.47
C ARG A 132 1.55 17.78 -4.61
N PRO A 133 1.04 19.01 -4.38
CA PRO A 133 1.17 20.11 -5.33
C PRO A 133 2.61 20.32 -5.83
N SER A 134 2.75 20.70 -7.10
CA SER A 134 4.05 20.93 -7.76
C SER A 134 4.97 19.71 -7.85
N THR A 135 4.49 18.51 -7.57
CA THR A 135 5.21 17.26 -7.87
C THR A 135 5.13 16.95 -9.36
N THR A 136 6.27 16.78 -10.01
CA THR A 136 6.35 16.41 -11.44
C THR A 136 5.99 14.95 -11.67
N ALA A 137 5.53 14.62 -12.88
CA ALA A 137 5.25 13.23 -13.26
C ALA A 137 6.46 12.30 -13.09
N GLN A 138 7.69 12.81 -13.32
CA GLN A 138 8.92 12.04 -13.09
C GLN A 138 9.12 11.72 -11.60
N GLN A 139 8.94 12.70 -10.71
CA GLN A 139 9.04 12.45 -9.26
C GLN A 139 7.99 11.44 -8.77
N VAL A 140 6.79 11.47 -9.32
CA VAL A 140 5.76 10.46 -9.04
C VAL A 140 6.19 9.07 -9.54
N ALA A 141 6.77 8.98 -10.74
CA ALA A 141 7.30 7.73 -11.29
C ALA A 141 8.45 7.16 -10.45
N ASP A 142 9.39 8.01 -10.00
CA ASP A 142 10.53 7.60 -9.18
C ASP A 142 10.06 7.09 -7.80
N ALA A 143 9.10 7.79 -7.19
CA ALA A 143 8.49 7.37 -5.93
C ALA A 143 7.77 6.02 -6.06
N ALA A 144 6.95 5.85 -7.10
CA ALA A 144 6.28 4.57 -7.36
C ALA A 144 7.27 3.42 -7.61
N SER A 145 8.37 3.69 -8.32
CA SER A 145 9.40 2.70 -8.58
C SER A 145 10.15 2.27 -7.32
N THR A 146 10.30 3.19 -6.34
CA THR A 146 10.92 2.87 -5.05
C THR A 146 10.07 1.89 -4.24
N LEU A 147 8.75 2.05 -4.22
CA LEU A 147 7.85 1.11 -3.54
C LEU A 147 7.93 -0.30 -4.13
N ASN A 148 7.99 -0.40 -5.46
CA ASN A 148 8.11 -1.70 -6.13
C ASN A 148 9.47 -2.38 -5.86
N GLN A 149 10.53 -1.61 -5.60
CA GLN A 149 11.85 -2.15 -5.21
C GLN A 149 11.92 -2.61 -3.75
N GLU A 150 10.97 -2.23 -2.89
CA GLU A 150 10.87 -2.79 -1.54
C GLU A 150 10.12 -4.13 -1.55
N ASP A 151 9.21 -4.33 -2.51
CA ASP A 151 8.53 -5.60 -2.77
C ASP A 151 9.34 -6.56 -3.65
N ASP A 152 10.24 -6.04 -4.50
CA ASP A 152 11.23 -6.84 -5.21
C ASP A 152 12.48 -7.05 -4.34
N MET A 153 12.77 -8.32 -4.05
CA MET A 153 14.05 -8.65 -3.45
C MET A 153 15.11 -8.39 -4.52
N THR A 154 16.02 -7.44 -4.29
CA THR A 154 17.09 -7.18 -5.27
C THR A 154 17.87 -8.47 -5.53
N PRO A 155 18.47 -8.68 -6.73
CA PRO A 155 19.24 -9.89 -7.02
C PRO A 155 20.34 -10.17 -5.98
N THR A 156 20.90 -9.12 -5.38
CA THR A 156 21.88 -9.21 -4.28
C THR A 156 21.23 -9.69 -2.98
N GLN A 157 20.08 -9.14 -2.59
CA GLN A 157 19.34 -9.61 -1.42
C GLN A 157 18.83 -11.05 -1.61
N ALA A 158 18.41 -11.42 -2.82
CA ALA A 158 18.04 -12.79 -3.16
C ALA A 158 19.23 -13.76 -3.05
N ALA A 159 20.41 -13.35 -3.52
CA ALA A 159 21.64 -14.11 -3.35
C ALA A 159 22.06 -14.24 -1.87
N GLN A 160 21.93 -13.17 -1.08
CA GLN A 160 22.22 -13.18 0.36
C GLN A 160 21.26 -14.11 1.11
N LEU A 161 19.96 -14.08 0.79
CA LEU A 161 18.97 -14.96 1.40
C LEU A 161 19.20 -16.43 1.01
N THR A 162 19.60 -16.68 -0.24
CA THR A 162 20.01 -18.02 -0.70
C THR A 162 21.20 -18.53 0.12
N ALA A 163 22.23 -17.70 0.31
CA ALA A 163 23.41 -18.06 1.08
C ALA A 163 23.08 -18.35 2.56
N ILE A 164 22.14 -17.61 3.16
CA ILE A 164 21.67 -17.85 4.52
C ILE A 164 20.88 -19.17 4.59
N LEU A 165 20.01 -19.45 3.62
CA LEU A 165 19.25 -20.70 3.57
C LEU A 165 20.16 -21.92 3.38
N ASP A 166 21.17 -21.84 2.51
CA ASP A 166 22.17 -22.91 2.31
C ASP A 166 22.96 -23.21 3.59
N LEU A 167 23.25 -22.18 4.40
CA LEU A 167 23.94 -22.33 5.69
C LEU A 167 23.04 -23.00 6.75
N LEU A 168 21.74 -22.75 6.71
CA LEU A 168 20.75 -23.30 7.65
C LEU A 168 20.24 -24.70 7.25
N THR A 169 20.35 -25.07 5.97
CA THR A 169 19.95 -26.39 5.46
C THR A 169 21.02 -27.01 4.55
N PRO A 170 22.21 -27.37 5.07
CA PRO A 170 23.23 -27.99 4.27
C PRO A 170 22.75 -29.34 3.71
N GLY A 171 22.69 -29.47 2.37
CA GLY A 171 22.43 -30.74 1.68
C GLY A 171 21.16 -30.84 0.82
N VAL A 172 20.34 -29.78 0.71
CA VAL A 172 19.16 -29.77 -0.17
C VAL A 172 19.50 -29.15 -1.53
N ALA A 173 20.10 -29.94 -2.42
CA ALA A 173 20.41 -29.49 -3.78
C ALA A 173 19.12 -29.35 -4.62
N GLY A 174 18.89 -28.16 -5.21
CA GLY A 174 17.91 -27.98 -6.30
C GLY A 174 16.79 -26.95 -6.10
N VAL A 175 16.88 -26.06 -5.11
CA VAL A 175 15.86 -25.02 -4.87
C VAL A 175 16.08 -23.85 -5.84
N LYS A 176 15.53 -23.93 -7.06
CA LYS A 176 15.41 -22.75 -7.93
C LYS A 176 14.31 -21.80 -7.40
N PHE A 177 14.54 -20.50 -7.58
CA PHE A 177 13.63 -19.41 -7.25
C PHE A 177 12.54 -19.30 -8.33
N ASP A 178 11.31 -19.66 -7.98
CA ASP A 178 10.13 -19.49 -8.87
C ASP A 178 9.19 -18.36 -8.38
N GLY A 179 9.70 -17.42 -7.58
CA GLY A 179 9.00 -16.17 -7.27
C GLY A 179 7.95 -16.18 -6.17
N ASP A 180 7.73 -17.29 -5.44
CA ASP A 180 6.77 -17.33 -4.32
C ASP A 180 7.38 -17.95 -3.06
N ILE A 181 8.03 -17.10 -2.26
CA ILE A 181 8.74 -17.49 -1.04
C ILE A 181 7.78 -17.77 0.13
N PHE A 182 6.63 -17.10 0.17
CA PHE A 182 5.64 -17.25 1.25
C PHE A 182 4.93 -18.62 1.21
N LYS A 183 4.70 -19.18 0.01
CA LYS A 183 4.22 -20.57 -0.13
C LYS A 183 5.26 -21.63 0.28
N ARG A 184 6.55 -21.28 0.32
CA ARG A 184 7.61 -22.21 0.76
C ARG A 184 7.92 -22.11 2.24
N LEU A 185 7.86 -20.93 2.85
CA LEU A 185 8.02 -20.78 4.30
C LEU A 185 6.96 -21.60 5.07
N THR A 186 5.70 -21.52 4.62
CA THR A 186 4.60 -22.37 5.13
C THR A 186 4.87 -23.86 4.93
N ARG A 187 5.45 -24.27 3.80
CA ARG A 187 5.79 -25.68 3.54
C ARG A 187 6.98 -26.17 4.39
N ILE A 188 7.96 -25.30 4.66
CA ILE A 188 9.11 -25.60 5.53
C ILE A 188 8.65 -25.75 6.98
N GLU A 189 7.75 -24.89 7.45
CA GLU A 189 7.12 -25.01 8.77
C GLU A 189 6.35 -26.34 8.91
N ASP A 190 5.53 -26.71 7.91
CA ASP A 190 4.82 -28.00 7.90
C ASP A 190 5.77 -29.22 7.92
N THR A 191 6.89 -29.13 7.21
CA THR A 191 7.87 -30.24 7.13
C THR A 191 8.67 -30.37 8.44
N ALA A 192 9.02 -29.24 9.06
CA ALA A 192 9.69 -29.18 10.36
C ALA A 192 8.78 -29.66 11.52
N VAL A 193 7.47 -29.37 11.44
CA VAL A 193 6.48 -29.87 12.41
C VAL A 193 6.31 -31.39 12.28
N ARG A 194 6.23 -31.93 11.06
CA ARG A 194 6.15 -33.39 10.83
C ARG A 194 7.39 -34.13 11.32
N THR A 195 8.59 -33.64 11.04
CA THR A 195 9.83 -34.27 11.52
C THR A 195 9.94 -34.25 13.05
N ARG A 196 9.48 -33.20 13.73
CA ARG A 196 9.41 -33.18 15.21
C ARG A 196 8.39 -34.19 15.76
N ALA A 197 7.25 -34.36 15.10
CA ALA A 197 6.24 -35.34 15.48
C ALA A 197 6.73 -36.78 15.30
N ASP A 198 7.45 -37.06 14.20
CA ASP A 198 8.04 -38.38 13.94
C ASP A 198 9.14 -38.73 14.94
N VAL A 199 10.02 -37.78 15.27
CA VAL A 199 11.07 -37.96 16.30
C VAL A 199 10.47 -38.19 17.69
N ALA A 200 9.39 -37.48 18.05
CA ALA A 200 8.68 -37.71 19.30
C ALA A 200 8.05 -39.11 19.36
N THR A 201 7.48 -39.58 18.25
CA THR A 201 6.87 -40.91 18.16
C THR A 201 7.91 -42.05 18.24
N VAL A 202 9.10 -41.85 17.66
CA VAL A 202 10.21 -42.81 17.79
C VAL A 202 10.74 -42.85 19.22
N HIS A 203 10.90 -41.70 19.88
CA HIS A 203 11.36 -41.64 21.27
C HIS A 203 10.38 -42.34 22.23
N ASP A 204 9.08 -42.20 21.99
CA ASP A 204 8.03 -42.78 22.84
C ASP A 204 7.83 -44.29 22.61
N SER A 205 8.23 -44.82 21.45
CA SER A 205 8.24 -46.27 21.20
C SER A 205 9.45 -46.96 21.85
N VAL A 206 10.61 -46.28 21.89
CA VAL A 206 11.84 -46.77 22.54
C VAL A 206 11.69 -46.84 24.06
N LEU A 207 10.93 -45.92 24.67
CA LEU A 207 10.68 -45.92 26.13
C LEU A 207 9.69 -46.99 26.58
N ARG A 208 8.81 -47.49 25.70
CA ARG A 208 7.82 -48.55 26.03
C ARG A 208 8.34 -49.98 25.82
N GLN A 209 9.56 -50.14 25.32
CA GLN A 209 10.21 -51.44 25.09
C GLN A 209 11.25 -51.80 26.18
N LYS A 210 11.29 -51.05 27.29
CA LYS A 210 12.04 -51.38 28.51
C LYS A 210 11.06 -51.64 29.65
#